data_AF-A0A9Q4ENJ1-F1
#
_entry.id   AF-A0A9Q4ENJ1-F1
#
_cell.length_a   1.000
_cell.length_b   1.000
_cell.length_c   1.000
_cell.angle_alpha   90.00
_cell.angle_beta   90.00
_cell.angle_gamma   90.00
#
_symmetry.space_group_name_H-M   'P 1'
#
loop_
_entity.id
_entity.type
_entity.pdbx_description
1 polymer ?
#
loop_
_entity_poly.entity_id
_entity_poly.type
_entity_poly.pdbx_seq_one_letter_code
_entity_poly.pdbx_strand_id
1 'polypeptide(L)'
;MNENIIPINRHAAEMPKNGSVIENSGNSEVHIDIHIDTMPIAFAILCSALAAKQMTKDEFDTAYTQLLEMKKVDIPSAASTINIHPNDISES
;
A
#
# COMPACT_ATOMS: atom_id res chain seq x y z
N MET A 1 47.09 -52.46 38.41
CA MET A 1 45.67 -52.69 38.06
C MET A 1 45.09 -51.31 37.81
N ASN A 2 44.34 -51.20 36.72
CA ASN A 2 44.00 -50.00 35.98
C ASN A 2 42.83 -49.25 36.63
N GLU A 3 43.13 -48.13 37.27
CA GLU A 3 42.13 -47.16 37.74
C GLU A 3 41.40 -46.58 36.52
N ASN A 4 40.17 -47.03 36.31
CA ASN A 4 39.31 -46.56 35.23
C ASN A 4 38.73 -45.20 35.64
N ILE A 5 39.49 -44.13 35.42
CA ILE A 5 39.05 -42.76 35.71
C ILE A 5 37.90 -42.42 34.77
N ILE A 6 36.69 -42.43 35.31
CA ILE A 6 35.47 -42.01 34.61
C ILE A 6 35.58 -40.48 34.42
N PRO A 7 35.63 -39.95 33.18
CA PRO A 7 35.70 -38.51 32.99
C PRO A 7 34.41 -37.85 33.48
N ILE A 8 34.58 -36.97 34.46
CA ILE A 8 33.59 -35.99 34.90
C ILE A 8 33.26 -35.11 33.69
N ASN A 9 32.05 -35.26 33.15
CA ASN A 9 31.09 -34.19 32.85
C ASN A 9 30.01 -34.73 31.90
N ARG A 10 29.10 -35.59 32.39
CA ARG A 10 27.88 -35.97 31.65
C ARG A 10 26.81 -34.89 31.82
N HIS A 11 27.16 -33.69 31.40
CA HIS A 11 26.22 -32.66 31.03
C HIS A 11 26.79 -31.98 29.79
N ALA A 12 26.86 -32.75 28.70
CA ALA A 12 26.56 -32.17 27.40
C ALA A 12 25.09 -31.72 27.48
N ALA A 13 24.89 -30.58 28.13
CA ALA A 13 23.72 -29.76 27.91
C ALA A 13 23.85 -29.34 26.45
N GLU A 14 23.36 -30.21 25.55
CA GLU A 14 22.79 -29.72 24.31
C GLU A 14 21.62 -28.84 24.74
N MET A 15 21.92 -27.59 25.06
CA MET A 15 20.93 -26.54 25.00
C MET A 15 20.36 -26.66 23.59
N PRO A 16 19.07 -26.97 23.40
CA PRO A 16 18.49 -26.77 22.09
C PRO A 16 18.79 -25.31 21.76
N LYS A 17 19.59 -25.10 20.71
CA LYS A 17 19.78 -23.77 20.16
C LYS A 17 18.39 -23.35 19.70
N ASN A 18 17.66 -22.64 20.56
CA ASN A 18 16.52 -21.82 20.18
C ASN A 18 17.06 -20.61 19.40
N GLY A 19 17.88 -20.89 18.39
CA GLY A 19 18.33 -19.93 17.42
C GLY A 19 17.19 -19.75 16.45
N SER A 20 16.38 -18.73 16.68
CA SER A 20 15.67 -18.12 15.56
C SER A 20 16.75 -17.48 14.70
N VAL A 21 17.08 -18.11 13.57
CA VAL A 21 17.90 -17.46 12.56
C VAL A 21 16.95 -16.69 11.66
N ILE A 22 16.71 -15.43 12.01
CA ILE A 22 15.99 -14.50 11.13
C ILE A 22 17.02 -13.99 10.13
N GLU A 23 17.37 -14.81 9.13
CA GLU A 23 18.40 -14.46 8.15
C GLU A 23 17.98 -13.32 7.23
N ASN A 24 16.68 -13.02 7.11
CA ASN A 24 16.17 -11.88 6.37
C ASN A 24 14.81 -11.45 6.94
N SER A 25 14.80 -10.56 7.93
CA SER A 25 13.62 -9.72 8.21
C SER A 25 13.55 -8.62 7.13
N GLY A 26 13.53 -9.03 5.87
CA GLY A 26 13.44 -8.12 4.74
C GLY A 26 12.05 -7.49 4.72
N ASN A 27 12.03 -6.17 4.73
CA ASN A 27 10.90 -5.32 4.35
C ASN A 27 9.92 -6.08 3.44
N SER A 28 8.75 -6.44 3.97
CA SER A 28 7.63 -6.80 3.11
C SER A 28 7.24 -5.51 2.40
N GLU A 29 7.79 -5.27 1.21
CA GLU A 29 7.36 -4.15 0.38
C GLU A 29 5.90 -4.40 0.00
N VAL A 30 5.00 -3.66 0.66
CA VAL A 30 3.55 -3.79 0.44
C VAL A 30 3.15 -2.77 -0.61
N HIS A 31 3.03 -3.23 -1.85
CA HIS A 31 2.43 -2.42 -2.91
C HIS A 31 0.91 -2.40 -2.73
N ILE A 32 0.37 -1.26 -2.31
CA ILE A 32 -1.07 -1.04 -2.17
C ILE A 32 -1.54 -0.25 -3.39
N ASP A 33 -2.28 -0.89 -4.28
CA ASP A 33 -2.98 -0.22 -5.36
C ASP A 33 -4.41 0.12 -4.89
N ILE A 34 -4.72 1.41 -4.81
CA ILE A 34 -6.03 1.90 -4.39
C ILE A 34 -6.74 2.50 -5.60
N HIS A 35 -7.76 1.78 -6.07
CA HIS A 35 -8.61 2.25 -7.15
C HIS A 35 -9.90 2.87 -6.59
N ILE A 36 -10.05 4.19 -6.72
CA ILE A 36 -11.25 4.92 -6.28
C ILE A 36 -12.03 5.35 -7.51
N ASP A 37 -13.26 4.83 -7.69
CA ASP A 37 -14.17 5.35 -8.71
C ASP A 37 -14.76 6.69 -8.23
N THR A 38 -14.32 7.78 -8.86
CA THR A 38 -14.74 9.14 -8.53
C THR A 38 -15.95 9.61 -9.34
N MET A 39 -16.48 8.79 -10.26
CA MET A 39 -17.63 9.14 -11.09
C MET A 39 -18.88 9.53 -10.31
N PRO A 40 -19.31 8.77 -9.28
CA PRO A 40 -20.51 9.12 -8.53
C PRO A 40 -20.39 10.50 -7.85
N ILE A 41 -19.19 10.85 -7.40
CA ILE A 41 -18.91 12.14 -6.76
C ILE A 41 -19.00 13.27 -7.79
N ALA A 42 -18.33 13.12 -8.93
CA ALA A 42 -18.36 14.12 -9.99
C ALA A 42 -19.80 14.34 -10.52
N PHE A 43 -20.56 13.25 -10.71
CA PHE A 43 -21.95 13.34 -11.12
C PHE A 43 -22.82 14.07 -10.10
N ALA A 44 -22.66 13.78 -8.80
CA ALA A 44 -23.39 14.48 -7.74
C ALA A 44 -23.09 16.00 -7.72
N ILE A 45 -21.85 16.40 -8.00
CA ILE A 45 -21.46 17.81 -8.11
C ILE A 45 -22.19 18.48 -9.29
N LEU A 46 -22.18 17.85 -10.46
CA LEU A 46 -22.89 18.37 -11.64
C LEU A 46 -24.41 18.50 -11.38
N CYS A 47 -25.02 17.48 -10.76
CA CYS A 47 -26.43 17.54 -10.38
C CYS A 47 -26.71 18.67 -9.38
N SER A 48 -25.82 18.87 -8.41
CA SER A 48 -25.95 19.94 -7.42
C SER A 48 -25.89 21.32 -8.08
N ALA A 49 -24.95 21.53 -9.00
CA ALA A 49 -24.81 22.78 -9.75
C ALA A 49 -26.04 23.06 -10.65
N LEU A 50 -26.55 22.03 -11.32
CA LEU A 50 -27.76 22.16 -12.15
C LEU A 50 -28.99 22.49 -11.29
N ALA A 51 -29.18 21.80 -10.16
CA ALA A 51 -30.29 22.06 -9.23
C ALA A 51 -30.22 23.47 -8.62
N ALA A 52 -29.01 23.95 -8.34
CA ALA A 52 -28.75 25.31 -7.88
C ALA A 52 -28.87 26.37 -9.00
N LYS A 53 -29.20 25.97 -10.24
CA LYS A 53 -29.27 26.84 -11.43
C LYS A 53 -27.95 27.59 -11.71
N GLN A 54 -26.83 27.02 -11.27
CA GLN A 54 -25.48 27.56 -11.52
C GLN A 54 -24.96 27.18 -12.91
N MET A 55 -25.66 26.27 -13.60
CA MET A 55 -25.42 25.91 -14.99
C MET A 55 -26.75 25.59 -15.68
N THR A 56 -26.75 25.73 -17.00
CA THR A 56 -27.82 25.30 -17.89
C THR A 56 -27.78 23.79 -18.14
N LYS A 57 -28.85 23.24 -18.73
CA LYS A 57 -28.91 21.83 -19.11
C LYS A 57 -27.86 21.48 -20.17
N ASP A 58 -27.60 22.38 -21.12
CA ASP A 58 -26.64 22.16 -22.20
C ASP A 58 -25.19 22.16 -21.66
N GLU A 59 -24.89 23.05 -20.71
CA GLU A 59 -23.61 23.06 -20.00
C GLU A 59 -23.41 21.79 -19.16
N PHE A 60 -24.47 21.30 -18.50
CA PHE A 60 -24.45 20.02 -17.80
C PHE A 60 -24.14 18.86 -18.75
N ASP A 61 -24.83 18.78 -19.90
CA ASP A 61 -24.64 17.68 -20.86
C ASP A 61 -23.24 17.69 -21.48
N THR A 62 -22.71 18.89 -21.74
CA THR A 62 -21.34 19.08 -22.21
C THR A 62 -20.34 18.61 -21.16
N ALA A 63 -20.49 19.05 -19.91
CA ALA A 63 -19.61 18.67 -18.81
C ALA A 63 -19.68 17.16 -18.51
N TYR A 64 -20.86 16.55 -18.58
CA TYR A 64 -21.04 15.12 -18.38
C TYR A 64 -20.40 14.30 -19.50
N THR A 65 -20.52 14.74 -20.76
CA THR A 65 -19.83 14.11 -21.89
C THR A 65 -18.31 14.13 -21.70
N GLN A 66 -17.75 15.29 -21.34
CA GLN A 66 -16.32 15.43 -21.07
C GLN A 66 -15.86 14.54 -19.90
N LEU A 67 -16.66 14.46 -18.84
CA LEU A 67 -16.41 13.58 -17.71
C LEU A 67 -16.33 12.10 -18.15
N LEU A 68 -17.25 11.66 -19.02
CA LEU A 68 -17.22 10.30 -19.57
C LEU A 68 -16.01 10.04 -20.48
N GLU A 69 -15.56 11.04 -21.23
CA GLU A 69 -14.35 10.96 -22.04
C GLU A 69 -13.10 10.83 -21.16
N MET A 70 -13.03 11.61 -20.07
CA MET A 70 -11.93 11.51 -19.09
C MET A 70 -11.86 10.12 -18.45
N LYS A 71 -13.00 9.46 -18.21
CA LYS A 71 -13.02 8.06 -17.71
C LYS A 71 -12.38 7.07 -18.67
N LYS A 72 -12.56 7.29 -19.98
CA LYS A 72 -12.10 6.39 -21.04
C LYS A 72 -10.64 6.59 -21.37
N VAL A 73 -10.07 7.74 -21.01
CA VAL A 73 -8.63 7.90 -20.98
C VAL A 73 -8.12 7.07 -19.82
N ASP A 74 -7.67 5.84 -20.10
CA ASP A 74 -6.80 5.10 -19.19
C ASP A 74 -5.61 6.02 -18.90
N ILE A 75 -5.66 6.70 -17.75
CA ILE A 75 -4.48 7.37 -17.22
C ILE A 75 -3.49 6.21 -17.02
N PRO A 76 -2.34 6.16 -17.72
CA PRO A 76 -1.36 5.13 -17.45
C PRO A 76 -1.08 5.18 -15.95
N SER A 77 -1.29 4.02 -15.30
CA SER A 77 -1.20 3.76 -13.85
C SER A 77 0.06 4.35 -13.16
N ALA A 78 1.04 4.79 -13.94
CA ALA A 78 2.25 5.48 -13.49
C ALA A 78 2.05 6.90 -12.87
N ALA A 79 0.90 7.56 -13.02
CA ALA A 79 0.71 8.93 -12.50
C ALA A 79 0.15 8.99 -11.06
N SER A 80 -0.35 7.88 -10.51
CA SER A 80 -1.01 7.86 -9.19
C SER A 80 -0.14 7.26 -8.07
N THR A 81 1.08 6.83 -8.38
CA THR A 81 2.00 6.30 -7.36
C THR A 81 2.65 7.47 -6.61
N ILE A 82 2.14 7.78 -5.41
CA ILE A 82 2.90 8.60 -4.46
C ILE A 82 4.01 7.70 -3.92
N ASN A 83 5.20 7.83 -4.48
CA ASN A 83 6.37 7.08 -4.05
C ASN A 83 6.97 7.82 -2.84
N ILE A 84 6.50 7.51 -1.63
CA ILE A 84 7.05 8.07 -0.39
C ILE A 84 8.30 7.26 -0.05
N HIS A 85 9.49 7.86 -0.20
CA HIS A 85 10.71 7.18 0.21
C HIS A 85 10.83 7.29 1.75
N PRO A 86 11.22 6.23 2.48
CA PRO A 86 11.34 6.27 3.94
C PRO A 86 12.28 7.37 4.46
N ASN A 87 13.14 7.90 3.59
CA ASN A 87 14.15 8.91 3.91
C ASN A 87 13.66 10.36 3.73
N ASP A 88 12.41 10.57 3.30
CA ASP A 88 11.81 11.90 3.15
C ASP A 88 11.22 12.44 4.47
N ILE A 89 11.20 11.60 5.52
CA ILE A 89 10.82 12.00 6.88
C ILE A 89 12.10 12.38 7.61
N SER A 90 12.46 13.65 7.57
CA SER A 90 13.54 14.16 8.43
C SER A 90 13.08 14.05 9.87
N GLU A 91 13.63 13.09 10.63
CA GLU A 91 13.51 13.08 12.09
C GLU A 91 14.01 14.44 12.60
N SER A 92 13.09 15.21 13.20
CA SER A 92 13.40 16.46 13.92
C SER A 92 13.54 16.17 15.41
#